data_AF-A0A917LVQ6-F1
#
_entry.id   AF-A0A917LVQ6-F1
#
_cell.length_a   1.000
_cell.length_b   1.000
_cell.length_c   1.000
_cell.angle_alpha   90.00
_cell.angle_beta   90.00
_cell.angle_gamma   90.00
#
_symmetry.space_group_name_H-M   'P 1'
#
loop_
_entity.id
_entity.type
_entity.pdbx_description
1 polymer ?
#
loop_
_entity_poly.entity_id
_entity_poly.type
_entity_poly.pdbx_seq_one_letter_code
_entity_poly.pdbx_strand_id
1 'polypeptide(L)'
;MGKESNAILGLLAGTAIGATLGILFAPDKGSNTRQKLADEAATARDRMTEGAHHLRDQVKETVTHKKESLDHQLNSIVNDVSHKTEDVITSLENKLSDLKAKNKKYQKS
;
A
#
# COMPACT_ATOMS: atom_id res chain seq x y z
N MET A 1 -2.09 8.03 -12.24
CA MET A 1 -1.46 6.79 -11.72
C MET A 1 -0.88 7.10 -10.35
N GLY A 2 -1.42 6.59 -9.24
CA GLY A 2 -0.83 6.94 -7.94
C GLY A 2 -1.45 6.29 -6.72
N LYS A 3 -2.77 6.09 -6.67
CA LYS A 3 -3.43 5.56 -5.46
C LYS A 3 -3.14 4.07 -5.23
N GLU A 4 -3.15 3.25 -6.29
CA GLU A 4 -2.85 1.82 -6.19
C GLU A 4 -1.37 1.53 -5.92
N SER A 5 -0.46 2.27 -6.57
CA SER A 5 0.98 2.18 -6.29
C SER A 5 1.29 2.55 -4.85
N ASN A 6 0.64 3.59 -4.30
CA ASN A 6 0.81 3.99 -2.90
C ASN A 6 0.25 2.94 -1.93
N ALA A 7 -0.85 2.28 -2.25
CA ALA A 7 -1.42 1.22 -1.41
C ALA A 7 -0.53 -0.03 -1.38
N ILE A 8 0.00 -0.47 -2.53
CA ILE A 8 0.94 -1.59 -2.62
C ILE A 8 2.23 -1.27 -1.88
N LEU A 9 2.77 -0.05 -2.05
CA LEU A 9 3.96 0.41 -1.32
C LEU A 9 3.72 0.46 0.19
N GLY A 10 2.54 0.94 0.62
CA GLY A 10 2.16 0.94 2.04
C GLY A 10 2.06 -0.46 2.64
N LEU A 11 1.47 -1.41 1.90
CA LEU A 11 1.41 -2.80 2.32
C LEU A 11 2.80 -3.43 2.42
N LEU A 12 3.63 -3.28 1.40
CA LEU A 12 5.00 -3.80 1.40
C LEU A 12 5.83 -3.22 2.55
N ALA A 13 5.73 -1.90 2.79
CA ALA A 13 6.42 -1.25 3.89
C ALA A 13 5.93 -1.76 5.26
N GLY A 14 4.61 -1.88 5.44
CA GLY A 14 4.02 -2.41 6.67
C GLY A 14 4.41 -3.86 6.94
N THR A 15 4.37 -4.72 5.91
CA THR A 15 4.80 -6.12 6.03
C THR A 15 6.29 -6.23 6.31
N ALA A 16 7.14 -5.43 5.65
CA ALA A 16 8.58 -5.45 5.91
C ALA A 16 8.90 -5.08 7.36
N ILE A 17 8.27 -4.02 7.89
CA ILE A 17 8.43 -3.60 9.29
C ILE A 17 7.89 -4.68 10.25
N GLY A 18 6.70 -5.21 10.00
CA GLY A 18 6.09 -6.24 10.84
C GLY A 18 6.92 -7.52 10.88
N ALA A 19 7.40 -7.99 9.73
CA ALA A 19 8.21 -9.19 9.62
C ALA A 19 9.58 -9.01 10.29
N THR A 20 10.24 -7.86 10.11
CA THR A 20 11.52 -7.60 10.79
C THR A 20 11.36 -7.56 12.30
N LEU A 21 10.32 -6.90 12.81
CA LEU A 21 10.01 -6.91 14.25
C LEU A 21 9.65 -8.31 14.76
N GLY A 22 8.86 -9.08 14.00
CA GLY A 22 8.48 -10.45 14.35
C GLY A 22 9.68 -11.39 14.45
N ILE A 23 10.60 -11.32 13.48
CA ILE A 23 11.85 -12.10 13.47
C ILE A 23 12.77 -11.67 14.62
N LEU A 24 12.85 -10.37 14.92
CA LEU A 24 13.68 -9.88 16.03
C LEU A 24 13.12 -10.31 17.40
N PHE A 25 11.80 -10.33 17.55
CA PHE A 25 11.15 -10.74 18.80
C PHE A 25 11.20 -12.25 19.01
N ALA A 26 11.11 -13.04 17.93
CA ALA A 26 11.14 -14.50 17.97
C ALA A 26 12.08 -15.06 16.88
N PRO A 27 13.41 -15.09 17.12
CA PRO A 27 14.36 -15.59 16.15
C PRO A 27 14.39 -17.11 16.13
N ASP A 28 14.20 -17.68 14.94
CA ASP A 28 14.51 -19.09 14.67
C ASP A 28 16.02 -19.31 14.57
N LYS A 29 16.46 -20.56 14.77
CA LYS A 29 17.86 -20.93 14.50
C LYS A 29 18.19 -20.70 13.02
N GLY A 30 19.32 -20.06 12.75
CA GLY A 30 19.72 -19.72 11.38
C GLY A 30 19.96 -20.90 10.44
N SER A 31 20.16 -22.12 10.95
CA SER A 31 20.14 -23.35 10.15
C SER A 31 18.75 -23.63 9.58
N ASN A 32 17.73 -23.46 10.42
CA ASN A 32 16.33 -23.74 10.07
C ASN A 32 15.80 -22.68 9.13
N THR A 33 16.13 -21.40 9.34
CA THR A 33 15.73 -20.31 8.43
C THR A 33 16.29 -20.50 7.03
N ARG A 34 17.56 -20.93 6.90
CA ARG A 34 18.18 -21.21 5.60
C ARG A 34 17.52 -22.40 4.88
N GLN A 35 17.24 -23.47 5.61
CA GLN A 35 16.53 -24.62 5.06
C GLN A 35 15.12 -24.25 4.61
N LYS A 36 14.34 -23.59 5.48
CA LYS A 36 12.99 -23.11 5.17
C LYS A 36 12.99 -22.20 3.94
N LEU A 37 13.95 -21.27 3.82
CA LEU A 37 14.04 -20.38 2.67
C LEU A 37 14.32 -21.13 1.36
N ALA A 38 15.19 -22.14 1.38
CA ALA A 38 15.46 -22.96 0.21
C ALA A 38 14.23 -23.76 -0.23
N ASP A 39 13.55 -24.39 0.73
CA ASP A 39 12.35 -25.20 0.48
C ASP A 39 11.17 -24.33 -0.01
N GLU A 40 10.97 -23.18 0.62
CA GLU A 40 9.94 -22.21 0.21
C GLU A 40 10.25 -21.60 -1.15
N ALA A 41 11.51 -21.27 -1.48
CA ALA A 41 11.86 -20.74 -2.79
C ALA A 41 11.58 -21.73 -3.91
N ALA A 42 11.91 -23.01 -3.72
CA ALA A 42 11.61 -24.08 -4.68
C ALA A 42 10.09 -24.24 -4.85
N THR A 43 9.35 -24.28 -3.75
CA THR A 43 7.88 -24.45 -3.78
C THR A 43 7.18 -23.23 -4.36
N ALA A 44 7.66 -22.01 -4.05
CA ALA A 44 7.09 -20.76 -4.54
C ALA A 44 7.27 -20.60 -6.04
N ARG A 45 8.43 -21.01 -6.59
CA ARG A 45 8.65 -21.10 -8.04
C ARG A 45 7.52 -21.91 -8.69
N ASP A 46 7.30 -23.12 -8.22
CA ASP A 46 6.38 -24.07 -8.83
C ASP A 46 4.94 -23.52 -8.73
N ARG A 47 4.54 -23.10 -7.52
CA ARG A 47 3.21 -22.51 -7.29
C ARG A 47 2.98 -21.19 -8.01
N MET A 48 4.00 -20.36 -8.19
CA MET A 48 3.86 -19.09 -8.91
C MET A 48 3.60 -19.35 -10.39
N THR A 49 4.29 -20.33 -10.99
CA THR A 49 4.06 -20.67 -12.41
C THR A 49 2.63 -21.17 -12.63
N GLU A 50 2.18 -22.12 -11.83
CA GLU A 50 0.83 -22.70 -11.97
C GLU A 50 -0.28 -21.73 -11.54
N GLY A 51 -0.06 -21.03 -10.42
CA GLY A 51 -0.97 -20.03 -9.89
C GLY A 51 -1.10 -18.80 -10.80
N ALA A 52 -0.05 -18.36 -11.48
CA ALA A 52 -0.14 -17.23 -12.41
C ALA A 52 -1.02 -17.56 -13.63
N HIS A 53 -1.00 -18.80 -14.11
CA HIS A 53 -1.90 -19.23 -15.18
C HIS A 53 -3.35 -19.24 -14.70
N HIS A 54 -3.62 -19.88 -13.57
CA HIS A 54 -4.98 -19.99 -13.05
C HIS A 54 -5.57 -18.66 -12.57
N LEU A 55 -4.74 -17.81 -11.94
CA LEU A 55 -5.11 -16.48 -11.50
C LEU A 55 -5.42 -15.58 -12.68
N ARG A 56 -4.68 -15.65 -13.79
CA ARG A 56 -4.98 -14.84 -14.97
C ARG A 56 -6.38 -15.14 -15.53
N ASP A 57 -6.79 -16.39 -15.54
CA ASP A 57 -8.09 -16.78 -16.06
C ASP A 57 -9.23 -16.38 -15.11
N GLN A 58 -9.08 -16.66 -13.81
CA GLN A 58 -10.08 -16.28 -12.80
C GLN A 58 -10.19 -14.76 -12.59
N VAL A 59 -9.05 -14.04 -12.64
CA VAL A 59 -9.03 -12.58 -12.51
C VAL A 59 -9.73 -11.94 -13.70
N LYS A 60 -9.55 -12.43 -14.93
CA LYS A 60 -10.27 -11.86 -16.08
C LYS A 60 -11.79 -11.95 -15.91
N GLU A 61 -12.30 -13.09 -15.47
CA GLU A 61 -13.73 -13.31 -15.27
C GLU A 61 -14.27 -12.52 -14.07
N THR A 62 -13.58 -12.60 -12.93
CA THR A 62 -14.00 -11.95 -11.68
C THR A 62 -13.86 -10.43 -11.73
N VAL A 63 -12.80 -9.92 -12.37
CA VAL A 63 -12.61 -8.47 -12.53
C VAL A 63 -13.65 -7.90 -13.48
N THR A 64 -14.08 -8.63 -14.50
CA THR A 64 -15.15 -8.14 -15.40
C THR A 64 -16.46 -7.95 -14.63
N HIS A 65 -16.85 -8.90 -13.78
CA HIS A 65 -18.06 -8.78 -12.97
C HIS A 65 -17.91 -7.83 -11.76
N LYS A 66 -16.75 -7.77 -11.12
CA LYS A 66 -16.53 -6.86 -9.99
C LYS A 66 -16.27 -5.42 -10.42
N LYS A 67 -15.78 -5.16 -11.64
CA LYS A 67 -15.59 -3.79 -12.14
C LYS A 67 -16.86 -2.97 -12.10
N GLU A 68 -18.00 -3.55 -12.48
CA GLU A 68 -19.29 -2.85 -12.47
C GLU A 68 -19.72 -2.44 -11.04
N SER A 69 -19.56 -3.33 -10.06
CA SER A 69 -19.87 -3.05 -8.65
C SER A 69 -18.85 -2.11 -8.00
N LEU A 70 -17.57 -2.25 -8.36
CA LEU A 70 -16.49 -1.41 -7.89
C LEU A 70 -16.61 0.01 -8.46
N ASP A 71 -16.96 0.19 -9.72
CA ASP A 71 -17.13 1.52 -10.32
C ASP A 71 -18.25 2.29 -9.60
N HIS A 72 -19.33 1.62 -9.17
CA HIS A 72 -20.38 2.26 -8.35
C HIS A 72 -19.88 2.68 -6.96
N GLN A 73 -19.10 1.84 -6.27
CA GLN A 73 -18.56 2.16 -4.94
C GLN A 73 -17.38 3.14 -4.99
N LEU A 74 -16.59 3.11 -6.07
CA LEU A 74 -15.51 4.04 -6.31
C LEU A 74 -16.07 5.43 -6.62
N ASN A 75 -17.16 5.54 -7.38
CA ASN A 75 -17.81 6.83 -7.60
C ASN A 75 -18.35 7.44 -6.29
N SER A 76 -18.90 6.65 -5.38
CA SER A 76 -19.31 7.18 -4.06
C SER A 76 -18.12 7.60 -3.19
N ILE A 77 -17.03 6.81 -3.17
CA ILE A 77 -15.82 7.16 -2.43
C ILE A 77 -15.12 8.38 -3.06
N VAL A 78 -15.07 8.50 -4.39
CA VAL A 78 -14.46 9.65 -5.07
C VAL A 78 -15.25 10.92 -4.79
N ASN A 79 -16.58 10.88 -4.74
CA ASN A 79 -17.39 12.03 -4.33
C ASN A 79 -17.12 12.42 -2.86
N ASP A 80 -17.10 11.44 -1.94
CA ASP A 80 -16.81 11.71 -0.52
C ASP A 80 -15.38 12.23 -0.31
N VAL A 81 -14.41 11.72 -1.08
CA VAL A 81 -13.03 12.18 -1.05
C VAL A 81 -12.88 13.55 -1.71
N SER A 82 -13.65 13.88 -2.75
CA SER A 82 -13.60 15.20 -3.38
C SER A 82 -13.99 16.29 -2.39
N HIS A 83 -15.06 16.10 -1.63
CA HIS A 83 -15.48 17.02 -0.58
C HIS A 83 -14.46 17.08 0.58
N LYS A 84 -13.92 15.94 1.02
CA LYS A 84 -12.87 15.93 2.06
C LYS A 84 -11.54 16.51 1.58
N THR A 85 -11.27 16.50 0.28
CA THR A 85 -10.04 17.07 -0.30
C THR A 85 -10.10 18.60 -0.26
N GLU A 86 -11.26 19.22 -0.48
CA GLU A 86 -11.43 20.68 -0.31
C GLU A 86 -11.16 21.12 1.14
N ASP A 87 -11.65 20.37 2.12
CA ASP A 87 -11.38 20.62 3.55
C ASP A 87 -9.90 20.47 3.89
N VAL A 88 -9.27 19.40 3.37
CA VAL A 88 -7.84 19.13 3.58
C VAL A 88 -6.97 20.19 2.90
N ILE A 89 -7.27 20.60 1.67
CA ILE A 89 -6.56 21.68 0.96
C ILE A 89 -6.66 22.98 1.76
N THR A 90 -7.85 23.34 2.21
CA THR A 90 -8.07 24.55 3.03
C THR A 90 -7.26 24.50 4.33
N SER A 91 -7.21 23.33 5.00
CA SER A 91 -6.40 23.14 6.21
C SER A 91 -4.89 23.24 5.92
N LEU A 92 -4.44 22.72 4.79
CA LEU A 92 -3.05 22.83 4.35
C LEU A 92 -2.66 24.27 3.98
N GLU A 93 -3.50 25.01 3.26
CA GLU A 93 -3.24 26.41 2.90
C GLU A 93 -3.14 27.30 4.14
N ASN A 94 -4.03 27.10 5.10
CA ASN A 94 -3.99 27.81 6.39
C ASN A 94 -2.70 27.50 7.15
N LYS A 95 -2.31 26.21 7.25
CA LYS A 95 -1.04 25.82 7.89
C LYS A 95 0.17 26.33 7.12
N LEU A 96 0.14 26.35 5.78
CA LEU A 96 1.25 26.84 4.96
C LEU A 96 1.41 28.35 5.07
N SER A 97 0.30 29.10 5.12
CA SER A 97 0.29 30.54 5.37
C SER A 97 0.87 30.85 6.75
N ASP A 98 0.43 30.13 7.78
CA ASP A 98 0.97 30.25 9.14
C ASP A 98 2.47 29.95 9.19
N LEU A 99 2.91 28.90 8.50
CA LEU A 99 4.33 28.54 8.41
C LEU A 99 5.12 29.59 7.63
N LYS A 100 4.58 30.17 6.56
CA LYS A 100 5.22 31.23 5.76
C LYS A 100 5.30 32.55 6.52
N ALA A 101 4.27 32.91 7.27
CA ALA A 101 4.24 34.07 8.15
C ALA A 101 5.25 33.91 9.30
N LYS A 102 5.28 32.72 9.94
CA LYS A 102 6.30 32.38 10.94
C LYS A 102 7.70 32.45 10.34
N ASN A 103 7.95 31.84 9.18
CA ASN A 103 9.26 31.86 8.52
C ASN A 103 9.70 33.30 8.17
N LYS A 104 8.81 34.15 7.66
CA LYS A 104 9.10 35.56 7.38
C LYS A 104 9.39 36.38 8.65
N LYS A 105 8.78 36.01 9.78
CA LYS A 105 9.08 36.60 11.10
C LYS A 105 10.46 36.19 11.60
N TYR A 106 10.88 34.95 11.36
CA TYR A 106 12.22 34.46 11.68
C TYR A 106 13.32 34.98 10.74
N GLN A 107 13.00 35.29 9.47
CA GLN A 107 13.98 35.87 8.51
C GLN A 107 14.21 37.38 8.64
N LYS A 108 13.39 38.07 9.43
CA LYS A 108 13.51 39.52 9.70
C LYS A 108 14.05 39.83 11.10
N SER A 109 14.36 38.81 11.89
CA SER A 109 15.09 38.92 13.16
C SER A 109 16.52 38.44 12.95
#